data_AF-A0A7S3NI28-F1
#
_entry.id   AF-A0A7S3NI28-F1
#
_cell.length_a   1.000
_cell.length_b   1.000
_cell.length_c   1.000
_cell.angle_alpha   90.00
_cell.angle_beta   90.00
_cell.angle_gamma   90.00
#
_symmetry.space_group_name_H-M   'P 1'
#
loop_
_entity.id
_entity.type
_entity.pdbx_description
1 polymer ?
#
loop_
_entity_poly.entity_id
_entity_poly.type
_entity_poly.pdbx_seq_one_letter_code
_entity_poly.pdbx_strand_id
1 'polypeptide(L)'
;MSSSSLLQQSLLAYYGREGLWGYVEVESGRGSSDLMRWWRAIAIGYQGRLGEAIRELSSLRHSQDVEMAAMVALVQFHHMQSTIDENEIDDIERALDDEERREITGRENGILLAAQFHLFVALREVESEARSDRLEK
;
A
#
# COMPACT_ATOMS: atom_id res chain seq x y z
N MET A 1 5.22 21.69 5.13
CA MET A 1 6.12 20.52 4.99
C MET A 1 7.55 21.00 4.95
N SER A 2 8.49 20.35 5.65
CA SER A 2 9.91 20.70 5.56
C SER A 2 10.52 20.09 4.29
N SER A 3 11.57 20.68 3.73
CA SER A 3 12.24 20.11 2.55
C SER A 3 12.73 18.67 2.78
N SER A 4 13.05 18.33 4.03
CA SER A 4 13.45 16.98 4.43
C SER A 4 12.29 15.97 4.36
N SER A 5 11.05 16.36 4.68
CA SER A 5 9.91 15.45 4.64
C SER A 5 9.49 15.11 3.21
N LEU A 6 9.59 16.09 2.29
CA LEU A 6 9.29 15.85 0.87
C LEU A 6 10.32 14.90 0.25
N LEU A 7 11.62 15.12 0.53
CA LEU A 7 12.69 14.25 0.05
C LEU A 7 12.48 12.79 0.51
N GLN A 8 12.10 12.61 1.78
CA GLN A 8 11.79 11.29 2.33
C GLN A 8 10.63 10.61 1.60
N GLN A 9 9.53 11.33 1.36
CA GLN A 9 8.38 10.79 0.63
C GLN A 9 8.72 10.42 -0.81
N SER A 10 9.48 11.26 -1.52
CA SER A 10 9.95 10.96 -2.87
C SER A 10 10.86 9.73 -2.90
N LEU A 11 11.69 9.56 -1.88
CA LEU A 11 12.57 8.40 -1.75
C LEU A 11 11.78 7.11 -1.51
N LEU A 12 10.77 7.15 -0.63
CA LEU A 12 9.86 6.04 -0.39
C LEU A 12 9.10 5.64 -1.65
N ALA A 13 8.58 6.62 -2.40
CA ALA A 13 7.89 6.37 -3.67
C ALA A 13 8.80 5.74 -4.72
N TYR A 14 10.06 6.20 -4.81
CA TYR A 14 11.07 5.59 -5.67
C TYR A 14 11.34 4.13 -5.26
N TYR A 15 11.63 3.88 -3.99
CA TYR A 15 11.90 2.52 -3.50
C TYR A 15 10.71 1.58 -3.68
N GLY A 16 9.49 2.05 -3.43
CA GLY A 16 8.26 1.28 -3.67
C GLY A 16 8.09 0.88 -5.13
N ARG A 17 8.32 1.82 -6.05
CA ARG A 17 8.25 1.58 -7.50
C ARG A 17 9.27 0.53 -7.98
N GLU A 18 10.49 0.58 -7.46
CA GLU A 18 11.55 -0.37 -7.82
C GLU A 18 11.47 -1.70 -7.03
N GLY A 19 10.42 -1.90 -6.22
CA GLY A 19 10.24 -3.11 -5.41
C GLY A 19 11.26 -3.28 -4.28
N LEU A 20 11.91 -2.19 -3.85
CA LEU A 20 12.97 -2.15 -2.83
C LEU A 20 12.40 -2.12 -1.40
N TRP A 21 11.52 -3.06 -1.07
CA TRP A 21 10.71 -3.04 0.17
C TRP A 21 11.51 -3.01 1.47
N GLY A 22 12.70 -3.61 1.51
CA GLY A 22 13.58 -3.52 2.69
C GLY A 22 14.02 -2.08 2.97
N TYR A 23 14.30 -1.29 1.93
CA TYR A 23 14.63 0.12 2.08
C TYR A 23 13.40 0.96 2.44
N VAL A 24 12.22 0.61 1.90
CA VAL A 24 10.96 1.25 2.28
C VAL A 24 10.69 1.08 3.78
N GLU A 25 10.83 -0.14 4.32
CA GLU A 25 10.63 -0.41 5.75
C GLU A 25 11.62 0.35 6.63
N VAL A 26 12.91 0.36 6.27
CA VAL A 26 13.95 1.09 7.03
C VAL A 26 13.69 2.59 7.03
N GLU A 27 13.36 3.17 5.87
CA GLU A 27 13.17 4.61 5.75
C GLU A 27 11.87 5.07 6.42
N SER A 28 10.78 4.32 6.26
CA SER A 28 9.51 4.60 6.93
C SER A 28 9.55 4.40 8.44
N GLY A 29 10.41 3.49 8.94
CA GLY A 29 10.65 3.27 10.36
C GLY A 29 11.22 4.48 11.12
N ARG A 30 11.69 5.51 10.41
CA ARG A 30 12.22 6.76 11.00
C ARG A 30 11.11 7.75 11.39
N GLY A 31 9.87 7.50 10.99
CA GLY A 31 8.73 8.36 11.29
C GLY A 31 7.57 7.60 11.94
N SER A 32 6.66 8.36 12.56
CA SER A 32 5.50 7.83 13.28
C SER A 32 4.16 8.33 12.73
N SER A 33 4.15 9.11 11.65
CA SER A 33 2.91 9.57 11.03
C SER A 33 2.17 8.41 10.35
N ASP A 34 0.86 8.56 10.18
CA ASP A 34 0.05 7.53 9.51
C ASP A 34 0.51 7.25 8.08
N LEU A 35 1.04 8.26 7.38
CA LEU A 35 1.74 8.09 6.12
C LEU A 35 2.92 7.11 6.23
N MET A 36 3.77 7.27 7.25
CA MET A 36 4.94 6.40 7.44
C MET A 36 4.53 5.00 7.88
N ARG A 37 3.47 4.89 8.68
CA ARG A 37 2.87 3.61 9.06
C ARG A 37 2.30 2.87 7.84
N TRP A 38 1.64 3.59 6.93
CA TRP A 38 1.17 3.03 5.67
C TRP A 38 2.32 2.49 4.81
N TRP A 39 3.38 3.29 4.60
CA TRP A 39 4.58 2.86 3.87
C TRP A 39 5.24 1.63 4.48
N ARG A 40 5.32 1.59 5.82
CA ARG A 40 5.88 0.44 6.54
C ARG A 40 5.01 -0.81 6.34
N ALA A 41 3.69 -0.68 6.50
CA ALA A 41 2.78 -1.81 6.39
C ALA A 41 2.83 -2.46 4.99
N ILE A 42 2.89 -1.65 3.92
CA ILE A 42 3.02 -2.20 2.56
C ILE A 42 4.37 -2.91 2.35
N ALA A 43 5.46 -2.36 2.91
CA ALA A 43 6.77 -2.97 2.83
C ALA A 43 6.82 -4.33 3.55
N ILE A 44 6.22 -4.40 4.75
CA ILE A 44 6.06 -5.63 5.52
C ILE A 44 5.25 -6.66 4.72
N GLY A 45 4.13 -6.25 4.12
CA GLY A 45 3.25 -7.13 3.34
C GLY A 45 3.96 -7.74 2.14
N TYR A 46 4.67 -6.92 1.37
CA TYR A 46 5.43 -7.39 0.20
C TYR A 46 6.69 -8.20 0.54
N GLN A 47 7.14 -8.18 1.79
CA GLN A 47 8.15 -9.11 2.31
C GLN A 47 7.55 -10.44 2.82
N GLY A 48 6.24 -10.64 2.68
CA GLY A 48 5.55 -11.88 3.03
C GLY A 48 4.99 -11.93 4.44
N ARG A 49 5.13 -10.86 5.24
CA ARG A 49 4.57 -10.76 6.60
C ARG A 49 3.13 -10.26 6.58
N LEU A 50 2.27 -10.93 5.82
CA LEU A 50 0.90 -10.47 5.50
C LEU A 50 0.03 -10.21 6.74
N GLY A 51 0.10 -11.07 7.77
CA GLY A 51 -0.69 -10.87 8.99
C GLY A 51 -0.27 -9.65 9.82
N GLU A 52 0.99 -9.26 9.74
CA GLU A 52 1.49 -8.02 10.37
C GLU A 52 1.02 -6.80 9.58
N ALA A 53 1.16 -6.85 8.25
CA ALA A 53 0.73 -5.80 7.35
C ALA A 53 -0.77 -5.53 7.44
N ILE A 54 -1.60 -6.57 7.37
CA ILE A 54 -3.06 -6.45 7.49
C ILE A 54 -3.44 -5.79 8.81
N ARG A 55 -2.88 -6.25 9.94
CA ARG A 55 -3.17 -5.64 11.25
C ARG A 55 -2.83 -4.16 11.30
N GLU A 56 -1.67 -3.78 10.74
CA GLU A 56 -1.26 -2.39 10.70
C GLU A 56 -2.18 -1.55 9.80
N LEU A 57 -2.52 -2.03 8.61
CA LEU A 57 -3.42 -1.35 7.68
C LEU A 57 -4.86 -1.25 8.22
N SER A 58 -5.38 -2.28 8.89
CA SER A 58 -6.71 -2.23 9.53
C SER A 58 -6.80 -1.08 10.53
N SER A 59 -5.72 -0.78 11.25
CA SER A 59 -5.67 0.34 12.20
C SER A 59 -5.64 1.73 11.53
N LEU A 60 -5.41 1.79 10.22
CA LEU A 60 -5.35 3.02 9.42
C LEU A 60 -6.64 3.29 8.63
N ARG A 61 -7.64 2.39 8.70
CA ARG A 61 -8.94 2.50 8.00
C ARG A 61 -9.78 3.73 8.37
N HIS A 62 -9.37 4.53 9.34
CA HIS A 62 -10.07 5.75 9.75
C HIS A 62 -9.14 6.97 9.78
N SER A 63 -7.93 6.84 9.23
CA SER A 63 -6.99 7.94 9.13
C SER A 63 -7.21 8.64 7.79
N GLN A 64 -7.83 9.81 7.82
CA GLN A 64 -8.25 10.57 6.64
C GLN A 64 -7.14 10.74 5.58
N ASP A 65 -5.88 10.87 6.00
CA ASP A 65 -4.74 11.06 5.10
C ASP A 65 -4.34 9.79 4.32
N VAL A 66 -4.75 8.61 4.77
CA VAL A 66 -4.32 7.32 4.21
C VAL A 66 -5.44 6.28 4.07
N GLU A 67 -6.68 6.60 4.45
CA GLU A 67 -7.82 5.68 4.53
C GLU A 67 -8.04 4.91 3.23
N MET A 68 -8.20 5.62 2.11
CA MET A 68 -8.32 5.05 0.76
C MET A 68 -7.16 4.09 0.45
N ALA A 69 -5.92 4.54 0.67
CA ALA A 69 -4.73 3.77 0.37
C ALA A 69 -4.58 2.54 1.27
N ALA A 70 -5.03 2.62 2.52
CA ALA A 70 -5.02 1.51 3.46
C ALA A 70 -6.02 0.44 3.04
N MET A 71 -7.23 0.83 2.62
CA MET A 71 -8.26 -0.09 2.16
C MET A 71 -7.86 -0.82 0.87
N VAL A 72 -7.33 -0.11 -0.13
CA VAL A 72 -6.82 -0.74 -1.36
C VAL A 72 -5.71 -1.75 -1.04
N ALA A 73 -4.77 -1.39 -0.16
CA ALA A 73 -3.70 -2.29 0.24
C ALA A 73 -4.21 -3.51 1.04
N LEU A 74 -5.26 -3.34 1.84
CA LEU A 74 -5.90 -4.45 2.56
C LEU A 74 -6.49 -5.48 1.60
N VAL A 75 -7.28 -5.06 0.61
CA VAL A 75 -7.86 -5.96 -0.41
C VAL A 75 -6.75 -6.77 -1.07
N GLN A 76 -5.68 -6.09 -1.52
CA GLN A 76 -4.53 -6.74 -2.14
C GLN A 76 -3.90 -7.79 -1.21
N PHE A 77 -3.65 -7.46 0.06
CA PHE A 77 -2.97 -8.38 0.97
C PHE A 77 -3.86 -9.50 1.48
N HIS A 78 -5.19 -9.32 1.55
CA HIS A 78 -6.12 -10.41 1.79
C HIS A 78 -6.11 -11.43 0.64
N HIS A 79 -6.12 -10.98 -0.62
CA HIS A 79 -5.98 -11.87 -1.77
C HIS A 79 -4.63 -12.61 -1.83
N MET A 80 -3.58 -12.05 -1.23
CA MET A 80 -2.27 -12.71 -1.15
C MET A 80 -2.16 -13.75 -0.03
N GLN A 81 -3.13 -13.83 0.90
CA GLN A 81 -3.09 -14.83 1.96
C GLN A 81 -3.35 -16.24 1.42
N SER A 82 -2.83 -17.25 2.13
CA SER A 82 -3.11 -18.66 1.80
C SER A 82 -4.58 -19.05 2.02
N THR A 83 -5.29 -18.28 2.83
CA THR A 83 -6.71 -18.47 3.14
C THR A 83 -7.38 -17.12 3.00
N ILE A 84 -8.24 -16.99 2.00
CA ILE A 84 -8.90 -15.74 1.65
C ILE A 84 -10.17 -15.60 2.51
N ASP A 85 -10.33 -14.45 3.14
CA ASP A 85 -11.55 -14.06 3.83
C ASP A 85 -12.40 -13.18 2.90
N GLU A 86 -13.25 -13.82 2.10
CA GLU A 86 -14.10 -13.16 1.11
C GLU A 86 -15.09 -12.17 1.77
N ASN A 87 -15.53 -12.43 3.00
CA ASN A 87 -16.44 -11.52 3.69
C ASN A 87 -15.75 -10.22 4.09
N GLU A 88 -14.51 -10.31 4.61
CA GLU A 88 -13.74 -9.12 4.94
C GLU A 88 -13.40 -8.31 3.67
N ILE A 89 -13.07 -8.99 2.56
CA ILE A 89 -12.84 -8.32 1.27
C ILE A 89 -14.10 -7.58 0.81
N ASP A 90 -15.25 -8.26 0.77
CA ASP A 90 -16.54 -7.66 0.40
C ASP A 90 -16.85 -6.41 1.24
N ASP A 91 -16.60 -6.47 2.55
CA ASP A 91 -16.86 -5.36 3.45
C ASP A 91 -15.89 -4.19 3.23
N ILE A 92 -14.63 -4.46 2.90
CA ILE A 92 -13.65 -3.43 2.54
C ILE A 92 -13.99 -2.79 1.19
N GLU A 93 -14.38 -3.58 0.19
CA GLU A 93 -14.76 -3.08 -1.13
C GLU A 93 -16.00 -2.18 -1.08
N ARG A 94 -17.01 -2.54 -0.29
CA ARG A 94 -18.16 -1.65 -0.05
C ARG A 94 -17.74 -0.34 0.60
N ALA A 95 -16.80 -0.38 1.55
CA ALA A 95 -16.29 0.83 2.19
C ALA A 95 -15.47 1.69 1.21
N LEU A 96 -14.71 1.07 0.30
CA LEU A 96 -14.01 1.76 -0.79
C LEU A 96 -14.99 2.47 -1.74
N ASP A 97 -16.05 1.79 -2.17
CA ASP A 97 -17.10 2.37 -3.01
C ASP A 97 -17.71 3.63 -2.39
N ASP A 98 -17.96 3.60 -1.08
CA ASP A 98 -18.48 4.74 -0.35
C ASP A 98 -17.44 5.85 -0.21
N GLU A 99 -16.17 5.50 0.03
CA GLU A 99 -15.05 6.44 0.12
C GLU A 99 -14.79 7.16 -1.21
N GLU A 100 -14.88 6.47 -2.35
CA GLU A 100 -14.72 7.05 -3.69
C GLU A 100 -15.77 8.11 -4.02
N ARG A 101 -16.99 7.96 -3.49
CA ARG A 101 -18.11 8.88 -3.73
C ARG A 101 -18.05 10.16 -2.89
N ARG A 102 -17.16 10.23 -1.89
CA ARG A 102 -17.02 11.42 -1.01
C ARG A 102 -16.28 12.56 -1.73
N GLU A 103 -16.31 13.76 -1.14
CA GLU A 103 -15.61 14.94 -1.66
C GLU A 103 -14.09 14.79 -1.55
N ILE A 104 -13.34 15.11 -2.61
CA ILE A 104 -11.87 14.89 -2.66
C ILE A 104 -11.10 15.80 -1.69
N THR A 105 -11.63 16.99 -1.39
CA THR A 105 -10.98 18.01 -0.56
C THR A 105 -10.56 17.44 0.81
N GLY A 106 -9.26 17.51 1.11
CA GLY A 106 -8.69 17.00 2.37
C GLY A 106 -8.40 15.51 2.40
N ARG A 107 -8.48 14.80 1.26
CA ARG A 107 -8.18 13.36 1.11
C ARG A 107 -7.20 13.09 -0.04
N GLU A 108 -6.61 14.14 -0.60
CA GLU A 108 -5.74 14.07 -1.77
C GLU A 108 -4.53 13.16 -1.54
N ASN A 109 -4.02 13.15 -0.31
CA ASN A 109 -2.93 12.25 0.10
C ASN A 109 -3.33 10.79 -0.02
N GLY A 110 -4.47 10.40 0.54
CA GLY A 110 -4.96 9.02 0.50
C GLY A 110 -5.21 8.54 -0.92
N ILE A 111 -5.77 9.39 -1.77
CA ILE A 111 -6.00 9.10 -3.19
C ILE A 111 -4.67 8.95 -3.95
N LEU A 112 -3.72 9.87 -3.73
CA LEU A 112 -2.40 9.79 -4.37
C LEU A 112 -1.66 8.50 -3.98
N LEU A 113 -1.69 8.14 -2.70
CA LEU A 113 -1.05 6.92 -2.20
C LEU A 113 -1.72 5.66 -2.75
N ALA A 114 -3.05 5.64 -2.85
CA ALA A 114 -3.78 4.55 -3.48
C ALA A 114 -3.38 4.37 -4.95
N ALA A 115 -3.31 5.47 -5.71
CA ALA A 115 -2.87 5.46 -7.10
C ALA A 115 -1.41 4.98 -7.25
N GLN A 116 -0.52 5.43 -6.36
CA GLN A 116 0.86 4.96 -6.31
C GLN A 116 0.94 3.45 -6.02
N PHE A 117 0.14 2.96 -5.07
CA PHE A 117 0.11 1.55 -4.73
C PHE A 117 -0.38 0.68 -5.89
N HIS A 118 -1.46 1.07 -6.57
CA HIS A 118 -1.90 0.38 -7.79
C HIS A 118 -0.82 0.33 -8.87
N LEU A 119 -0.06 1.42 -9.05
CA LEU A 119 1.09 1.42 -9.96
C LEU A 119 2.15 0.40 -9.54
N PHE A 120 2.46 0.30 -8.24
CA PHE A 120 3.43 -0.68 -7.73
C PHE A 120 2.97 -2.12 -7.96
N VAL A 121 1.68 -2.41 -7.75
CA VAL A 121 1.08 -3.72 -8.04
C VAL A 121 1.24 -4.05 -9.52
N ALA A 122 0.79 -3.16 -10.42
CA ALA A 122 0.82 -3.38 -11.86
C ALA A 122 2.25 -3.61 -12.39
N LEU A 123 3.23 -2.83 -11.92
CA LEU A 123 4.63 -3.02 -12.32
C LEU A 123 5.17 -4.39 -11.92
N ARG A 124 4.79 -4.89 -10.74
CA ARG A 124 5.22 -6.21 -10.27
C ARG A 124 4.60 -7.36 -11.05
N GLU A 125 3.35 -7.23 -11.47
CA GLU A 125 2.68 -8.24 -12.30
C GLU A 125 3.40 -8.38 -13.64
N VAL A 126 3.71 -7.25 -14.29
CA VAL A 126 4.48 -7.23 -15.54
C VAL A 126 5.88 -7.86 -15.37
N GLU A 127 6.58 -7.58 -14.28
CA GLU A 127 7.89 -8.19 -14.00
C GLU A 127 7.81 -9.70 -13.73
N SER A 128 6.73 -10.14 -13.09
CA SER A 128 6.48 -11.55 -12.81
C SER A 128 6.23 -12.32 -14.10
N GLU A 129 5.36 -11.81 -14.98
CA GLU A 129 5.08 -12.38 -16.30
C GLU A 129 6.36 -12.45 -17.15
N ALA A 130 7.10 -11.34 -17.25
CA ALA A 130 8.35 -11.29 -18.01
C ALA A 130 9.43 -12.24 -17.46
N ARG A 131 9.37 -12.62 -16.18
CA ARG A 131 10.28 -13.61 -15.58
C ARG A 131 9.85 -15.03 -15.91
N SER A 132 8.56 -15.35 -15.84
CA SER A 132 8.01 -16.65 -16.24
C SER A 132 8.34 -16.97 -17.71
N ASP A 133 8.13 -16.02 -18.61
CA ASP A 133 8.44 -16.16 -20.04
C ASP A 133 9.92 -16.46 -20.35
N ARG A 134 10.84 -16.07 -19.46
CA ARG A 134 12.29 -16.36 -19.58
C ARG A 134 12.67 -17.73 -19.07
N LEU A 135 11.88 -18.31 -18.17
CA LEU A 135 12.10 -19.65 -17.59
C LEU A 135 11.51 -20.75 -18.48
N GLU A 136 10.53 -20.42 -19.32
CA GLU A 136 9.90 -21.34 -20.27
C GLU A 136 10.63 -21.45 -21.63
N LYS A 137 11.69 -20.67 -21.84
CA LYS A 137 12.57 -20.70 -23.04
C LYS A 137 13.91 -21.34 -22.73
#